data_AF-A0A1G8QAG3-F1
#
_entry.id   AF-A0A1G8QAG3-F1
#
_cell.length_a   1.000
_cell.length_b   1.000
_cell.length_c   1.000
_cell.angle_alpha   90.00
_cell.angle_beta   90.00
_cell.angle_gamma   90.00
#
_symmetry.space_group_name_H-M   'P 1'
#
loop_
_entity.id
_entity.type
_entity.pdbx_description
1 polymer ?
#
loop_
_entity_poly.entity_id
_entity_poly.type
_entity_poly.pdbx_seq_one_letter_code
_entity_poly.pdbx_strand_id
1 'polypeptide(L)'
;MFEWLSTHSNSLQVILSGLTALIWIVYLQVFLVSFRRQRRPEIIISLGAGAGTKASWFVANLGLEPVFIVDVLVRLETEDGITEAVVTDRTEMNDRELSNPGEATNQGPLASGAFMSIGTLDTLLHRSASQPIPVSDLKSVTIVVAASMAARWSLVGASRQYRLSFDEEGAPTILATKIDTDQIRSRAGRRALLRKLESRLG
;
A
#
# COMPACT_ATOMS: atom_id res chain seq x y z
N MET A 1 65.48 9.96 11.79
CA MET A 1 64.10 9.94 11.24
C MET A 1 63.66 8.54 10.82
N PHE A 2 64.45 7.80 10.04
CA PHE A 2 64.15 6.41 9.66
C PHE A 2 64.10 5.42 10.86
N GLU A 3 64.97 5.57 11.85
CA GLU A 3 64.92 4.74 13.08
C GLU A 3 63.64 4.94 13.89
N TRP A 4 63.19 6.19 14.08
CA TRP A 4 61.95 6.49 14.83
C TRP A 4 60.70 5.89 14.15
N LEU A 5 60.68 5.92 12.81
CA LEU A 5 59.64 5.28 12.01
C LEU A 5 59.68 3.75 12.16
N SER A 6 60.87 3.16 12.26
CA SER A 6 61.02 1.71 12.43
C SER A 6 60.56 1.23 13.82
N THR A 7 60.86 1.99 14.87
CA THR A 7 60.52 1.65 16.27
C THR A 7 59.02 1.76 16.55
N HIS A 8 58.31 2.69 15.90
CA HIS A 8 56.87 2.91 16.07
C HIS A 8 56.02 2.36 14.91
N SER A 9 56.64 1.65 13.96
CA SER A 9 55.99 1.10 12.76
C SER A 9 54.79 0.21 13.09
N ASN A 10 54.92 -0.66 14.09
CA ASN A 10 53.83 -1.54 14.53
C ASN A 10 52.62 -0.76 15.07
N SER A 11 52.85 0.26 15.92
CA SER A 11 51.77 1.09 16.46
C SER A 11 51.07 1.90 15.38
N LEU A 12 51.85 2.46 14.44
CA LEU A 12 51.33 3.14 13.25
C LEU A 12 50.50 2.20 12.38
N GLN A 13 50.95 0.96 12.17
CA GLN A 13 50.22 -0.03 11.37
C GLN A 13 48.91 -0.46 12.03
N VAL A 14 48.89 -0.63 13.36
CA VAL A 14 47.64 -0.91 14.11
C VAL A 14 46.67 0.25 14.00
N ILE A 15 47.14 1.50 14.14
CA ILE A 15 46.29 2.70 13.98
C ILE A 15 45.75 2.79 12.56
N LEU A 16 46.59 2.60 11.54
CA LEU A 16 46.18 2.67 10.14
C LEU A 16 45.19 1.55 9.77
N SER A 17 45.40 0.35 10.32
CA SER A 17 44.46 -0.78 10.17
C SER A 17 43.13 -0.48 10.86
N GLY A 18 43.16 0.12 12.06
CA GLY A 18 41.97 0.55 12.79
C GLY A 18 41.18 1.63 12.04
N LEU A 19 41.87 2.63 11.48
CA LEU A 19 41.25 3.67 10.64
C LEU A 19 40.62 3.07 9.38
N THR A 20 41.32 2.13 8.73
CA THR A 20 40.79 1.44 7.55
C THR A 20 39.53 0.63 7.92
N ALA A 21 39.55 -0.11 9.03
CA ALA A 21 38.38 -0.83 9.53
C ALA A 21 37.22 0.11 9.86
N LEU A 22 37.49 1.28 10.46
CA LEU A 22 36.47 2.30 10.74
C LEU A 22 35.80 2.80 9.45
N ILE A 23 36.60 3.09 8.41
CA ILE A 23 36.07 3.51 7.10
C ILE A 23 35.15 2.42 6.52
N TRP A 24 35.55 1.15 6.60
CA TRP A 24 34.70 0.03 6.16
C TRP A 24 33.41 -0.08 6.96
N ILE A 25 33.44 0.13 8.28
CA ILE A 25 32.24 0.13 9.13
C ILE A 25 31.28 1.26 8.71
N VAL A 26 31.81 2.48 8.51
CA VAL A 26 31.01 3.63 8.05
C VAL A 26 30.40 3.34 6.68
N TYR A 27 31.20 2.83 5.74
CA TYR A 27 30.73 2.46 4.42
C TYR A 27 29.63 1.39 4.47
N LEU A 28 29.83 0.34 5.26
CA LEU A 28 28.84 -0.73 5.46
C LEU A 28 27.55 -0.17 6.07
N GLN A 29 27.65 0.73 7.05
CA GLN A 29 26.49 1.37 7.66
C GLN A 29 25.69 2.20 6.65
N VAL A 30 26.37 3.03 5.85
CA VAL A 30 25.73 3.82 4.77
C VAL A 30 25.07 2.91 3.74
N PHE A 31 25.76 1.84 3.34
CA PHE A 31 25.24 0.85 2.40
C PHE A 31 24.00 0.15 2.95
N LEU A 32 24.04 -0.30 4.21
CA LEU A 32 22.90 -0.96 4.86
C LEU A 32 21.69 -0.02 4.99
N VAL A 33 21.90 1.24 5.36
CA VAL A 33 20.80 2.23 5.45
C VAL A 33 20.18 2.47 4.08
N SER A 34 21.01 2.68 3.05
CA SER A 34 20.57 2.88 1.67
C SER A 34 19.78 1.67 1.14
N PHE A 35 20.32 0.47 1.33
CA PHE A 35 19.68 -0.78 0.90
C PHE A 35 18.35 -1.04 1.61
N ARG A 36 18.26 -0.75 2.92
CA ARG A 36 17.02 -0.90 3.69
C ARG A 36 15.97 0.16 3.34
N ARG A 37 16.37 1.35 2.87
CA ARG A 37 15.45 2.41 2.42
C ARG A 37 14.87 2.09 1.05
N GLN A 38 15.70 1.61 0.10
CA GLN A 38 15.28 1.30 -1.27
C GLN A 38 14.22 0.19 -1.35
N ARG A 39 14.26 -0.79 -0.44
CA ARG A 39 13.35 -1.95 -0.46
C ARG A 39 12.06 -1.78 0.35
N ARG A 40 11.65 -0.55 0.66
CA ARG A 40 10.39 -0.31 1.36
C ARG A 40 9.25 -0.23 0.33
N PRO A 41 8.30 -1.18 0.33
CA PRO A 41 7.11 -1.05 -0.49
C PRO A 41 6.31 0.15 0.00
N GLU A 42 5.83 0.94 -0.96
CA GLU A 42 5.06 2.14 -0.72
C GLU A 42 3.87 2.13 -1.66
N ILE A 43 2.72 1.75 -1.11
CA ILE A 43 1.47 1.70 -1.86
C ILE A 43 0.64 2.90 -1.44
N ILE A 44 0.30 3.76 -2.38
CA ILE A 44 -0.55 4.93 -2.13
C ILE A 44 -1.96 4.61 -2.57
N ILE A 45 -2.92 4.97 -1.72
CA ILE A 45 -4.34 4.97 -2.06
C ILE A 45 -4.77 6.43 -2.17
N SER A 46 -5.30 6.83 -3.32
CA SER A 46 -5.80 8.17 -3.57
C SER A 46 -7.23 8.12 -4.07
N LEU A 47 -7.96 9.22 -3.88
CA LEU A 47 -9.28 9.44 -4.45
C LEU A 47 -9.16 10.56 -5.47
N GLY A 48 -9.76 10.38 -6.65
CA GLY A 48 -9.73 11.39 -7.70
C GLY A 48 -10.71 11.09 -8.84
N ALA A 49 -10.50 11.74 -9.98
CA ALA A 49 -11.25 11.53 -11.22
C ALA A 49 -12.79 11.64 -11.08
N GLY A 50 -13.26 12.61 -10.29
CA GLY A 50 -14.69 12.87 -10.09
C GLY A 50 -14.95 13.60 -8.78
N ALA A 51 -16.23 13.89 -8.51
CA ALA A 51 -16.72 14.41 -7.24
C ALA A 51 -17.87 13.54 -6.73
N GLY A 52 -18.00 13.46 -5.41
CA GLY A 52 -19.03 12.65 -4.74
C GLY A 52 -19.06 11.19 -5.18
N THR A 53 -20.23 10.72 -5.63
CA THR A 53 -20.44 9.30 -5.99
C THR A 53 -19.61 8.85 -7.18
N LYS A 54 -19.21 9.78 -8.06
CA LYS A 54 -18.38 9.50 -9.24
C LYS A 54 -16.89 9.51 -8.94
N ALA A 55 -16.48 9.86 -7.72
CA ALA A 55 -15.08 9.85 -7.35
C ALA A 55 -14.56 8.39 -7.35
N SER A 56 -13.42 8.18 -8.01
CA SER A 56 -12.78 6.87 -8.15
C SER A 56 -11.56 6.77 -7.23
N TRP A 57 -11.41 5.62 -6.58
CA TRP A 57 -10.16 5.31 -5.88
C TRP A 57 -9.12 4.75 -6.84
N PHE A 58 -7.87 5.10 -6.55
CA PHE A 58 -6.69 4.63 -7.27
C PHE A 58 -5.68 4.04 -6.29
N VAL A 59 -4.97 3.02 -6.74
CA VAL A 59 -3.82 2.43 -6.07
C VAL A 59 -2.59 2.68 -6.92
N ALA A 60 -1.56 3.25 -6.33
CA ALA A 60 -0.27 3.46 -6.96
C ALA A 60 0.84 2.72 -6.21
N ASN A 61 1.79 2.14 -6.93
CA ASN A 61 3.01 1.60 -6.36
C ASN A 61 4.13 2.64 -6.51
N LEU A 62 4.58 3.24 -5.41
CA LEU A 62 5.77 4.10 -5.37
C LEU A 62 7.01 3.37 -4.85
N GLY A 63 6.89 2.08 -4.53
CA GLY A 63 8.04 1.24 -4.23
C GLY A 63 8.84 0.92 -5.48
N LEU A 64 10.15 0.70 -5.32
CA LEU A 64 11.07 0.39 -6.43
C LEU A 64 10.85 -1.02 -7.01
N GLU A 65 10.29 -1.94 -6.23
CA GLU A 65 10.00 -3.31 -6.65
C GLU A 65 8.55 -3.40 -7.16
N PRO A 66 8.28 -4.11 -8.29
CA PRO A 66 6.93 -4.42 -8.72
C PRO A 66 6.17 -5.21 -7.65
N VAL A 67 4.89 -4.89 -7.50
CA VAL A 67 3.98 -5.60 -6.59
C VAL A 67 2.85 -6.24 -7.40
N PHE A 68 2.28 -7.32 -6.92
CA PHE A 68 1.05 -7.89 -7.47
C PHE A 68 -0.08 -7.62 -6.49
N ILE A 69 -1.10 -6.87 -6.90
CA ILE A 69 -2.30 -6.65 -6.08
C ILE A 69 -3.06 -7.97 -6.01
N VAL A 70 -3.11 -8.54 -4.80
CA VAL A 70 -3.78 -9.82 -4.52
C VAL A 70 -5.25 -9.57 -4.23
N ASP A 71 -5.54 -8.54 -3.44
CA ASP A 71 -6.90 -8.26 -3.01
C ASP A 71 -7.07 -6.78 -2.62
N VAL A 72 -8.28 -6.26 -2.80
CA VAL A 72 -8.71 -4.96 -2.31
C VAL A 72 -9.95 -5.15 -1.44
N LEU A 73 -9.81 -4.87 -0.15
CA LEU A 73 -10.91 -4.89 0.79
C LEU A 73 -11.47 -3.47 0.97
N VAL A 74 -12.79 -3.40 1.04
CA VAL A 74 -13.53 -2.18 1.34
C VAL A 74 -14.26 -2.40 2.66
N ARG A 75 -14.00 -1.52 3.62
CA ARG A 75 -14.75 -1.46 4.88
C ARG A 75 -15.64 -0.23 4.82
N LEU A 76 -16.94 -0.46 4.94
CA LEU A 76 -17.97 0.55 5.05
C LEU A 76 -18.44 0.65 6.49
N GLU A 77 -18.53 1.86 6.99
CA GLU A 77 -19.06 2.15 8.34
C GLU A 77 -20.33 2.97 8.19
N THR A 78 -21.44 2.44 8.70
CA THR A 78 -22.76 3.08 8.73
C THR A 78 -23.20 3.31 10.18
N GLU A 79 -24.40 3.86 10.38
CA GLU A 79 -25.00 3.96 11.72
C GLU A 79 -25.22 2.57 12.36
N ASP A 80 -25.65 1.60 11.54
CA ASP A 80 -26.05 0.27 11.98
C ASP A 80 -24.86 -0.68 12.21
N GLY A 81 -23.66 -0.31 11.77
CA GLY A 81 -22.44 -1.07 12.03
C GLY A 81 -21.38 -0.97 10.94
N ILE A 82 -20.47 -1.95 10.95
CA ILE A 82 -19.35 -2.02 10.02
C ILE A 82 -19.55 -3.22 9.10
N THR A 83 -19.59 -2.97 7.80
CA THR A 83 -19.65 -4.00 6.76
C THR A 83 -18.31 -4.04 6.02
N GLU A 84 -17.80 -5.25 5.74
CA GLU A 84 -16.53 -5.42 5.05
C GLU A 84 -16.64 -6.37 3.88
N ALA A 85 -16.27 -5.91 2.69
CA ALA A 85 -16.30 -6.71 1.48
C ALA A 85 -14.95 -6.77 0.79
N VAL A 86 -14.79 -7.82 0.00
CA VAL A 86 -13.69 -7.97 -0.94
C VAL A 86 -14.19 -7.50 -2.30
N VAL A 87 -13.42 -6.63 -2.95
CA VAL A 87 -13.74 -6.05 -4.25
C VAL A 87 -12.64 -6.43 -5.24
N THR A 88 -12.56 -7.73 -5.55
CA THR A 88 -11.58 -8.30 -6.49
C THR A 88 -12.00 -8.21 -7.95
N ASP A 89 -13.29 -8.37 -8.24
CA ASP A 89 -13.79 -8.42 -9.61
C ASP A 89 -14.42 -7.10 -10.04
N ARG A 90 -14.15 -6.69 -11.29
CA ARG A 90 -14.76 -5.53 -11.93
C ARG A 90 -15.97 -5.96 -12.75
N THR A 91 -17.11 -6.10 -12.08
CA THR A 91 -18.40 -6.43 -12.72
C THR A 91 -19.01 -5.32 -13.58
N GLU A 92 -18.38 -4.15 -13.69
CA GLU A 92 -18.91 -3.01 -14.46
C GLU A 92 -18.56 -3.05 -15.94
N MET A 93 -17.52 -3.79 -16.32
CA MET A 93 -17.12 -3.91 -17.72
C MET A 93 -17.96 -5.02 -18.34
N ASN A 94 -18.83 -4.65 -19.29
CA ASN A 94 -19.51 -5.60 -20.15
C ASN A 94 -18.46 -6.47 -20.86
N ASP A 95 -18.65 -7.78 -20.94
CA ASP A 95 -17.75 -8.75 -21.63
C ASP A 95 -17.37 -8.35 -23.07
N ARG A 96 -18.08 -7.37 -23.66
CA ARG A 96 -17.85 -6.84 -25.01
C ARG A 96 -16.83 -5.70 -25.10
N GLU A 97 -16.40 -5.10 -24.00
CA GLU A 97 -15.47 -3.94 -23.98
C GLU A 97 -14.06 -4.29 -23.47
N LEU A 98 -13.86 -5.52 -22.99
CA LEU A 98 -12.58 -5.97 -22.41
C LEU A 98 -11.63 -6.43 -23.51
N SER A 99 -10.52 -5.72 -23.68
CA SER A 99 -9.45 -6.13 -24.60
C SER A 99 -8.51 -7.17 -23.96
N ASN A 100 -8.50 -7.23 -22.63
CA ASN A 100 -7.70 -8.16 -21.83
C ASN A 100 -8.49 -8.60 -20.57
N PRO A 101 -8.58 -9.90 -20.25
CA PRO A 101 -9.22 -10.40 -19.02
C PRO A 101 -8.71 -9.75 -17.72
N GLY A 102 -7.48 -9.24 -17.68
CA GLY A 102 -6.95 -8.52 -16.53
C GLY A 102 -7.64 -7.18 -16.23
N GLU A 103 -8.26 -6.55 -17.23
CA GLU A 103 -9.01 -5.29 -17.07
C GLU A 103 -10.30 -5.49 -16.27
N ALA A 104 -10.80 -6.74 -16.23
CA ALA A 104 -11.99 -7.17 -15.50
C ALA A 104 -11.74 -7.43 -14.01
N THR A 105 -10.52 -7.19 -13.51
CA THR A 105 -10.19 -7.43 -12.10
C THR A 105 -9.49 -6.22 -11.49
N ASN A 106 -9.66 -6.03 -10.18
CA ASN A 106 -8.85 -5.14 -9.36
C ASN A 106 -7.55 -5.83 -8.89
N GLN A 107 -7.21 -6.97 -9.49
CA GLN A 107 -5.98 -7.71 -9.26
C GLN A 107 -5.03 -7.49 -10.42
N GLY A 108 -3.73 -7.64 -10.15
CA GLY A 108 -2.74 -7.59 -11.21
C GLY A 108 -1.38 -7.04 -10.81
N PRO A 109 -0.40 -7.15 -11.71
CA PRO A 109 0.93 -6.59 -11.48
C PRO A 109 0.89 -5.05 -11.59
N LEU A 110 1.52 -4.39 -10.64
CA LEU A 110 1.70 -2.96 -10.58
C LEU A 110 3.20 -2.63 -10.51
N ALA A 111 3.73 -2.14 -11.63
CA ALA A 111 5.12 -1.72 -11.74
C ALA A 111 5.40 -0.50 -10.83
N SER A 112 6.69 -0.25 -10.55
CA SER A 112 7.11 0.95 -9.84
C SER A 112 6.68 2.21 -10.61
N GLY A 113 6.00 3.13 -9.93
CA GLY A 113 5.43 4.36 -10.49
C GLY A 113 4.09 4.18 -11.21
N ALA A 114 3.60 2.94 -11.39
CA ALA A 114 2.32 2.69 -12.03
C ALA A 114 1.15 2.83 -11.05
N PHE A 115 -0.03 3.09 -11.59
CA PHE A 115 -1.29 3.16 -10.85
C PHE A 115 -2.41 2.40 -11.56
N MET A 116 -3.42 1.99 -10.80
CA MET A 116 -4.65 1.39 -11.30
C MET A 116 -5.87 1.94 -10.56
N SER A 117 -7.02 2.04 -11.23
CA SER A 117 -8.29 2.38 -10.57
C SER A 117 -8.86 1.15 -9.85
N ILE A 118 -9.53 1.35 -8.71
CA ILE A 118 -10.29 0.29 -8.02
C ILE A 118 -11.78 0.34 -8.42
N GLY A 119 -12.29 1.54 -8.67
CA GLY A 119 -13.70 1.81 -8.92
C GLY A 119 -14.20 3.06 -8.20
N THR A 120 -15.44 3.42 -8.48
CA THR A 120 -16.14 4.58 -7.89
C THR A 120 -16.83 4.22 -6.58
N LEU A 121 -17.31 5.20 -5.81
CA LEU A 121 -18.12 4.95 -4.62
C LEU A 121 -19.33 4.08 -4.93
N ASP A 122 -20.05 4.37 -6.01
CA ASP A 122 -21.21 3.60 -6.42
C ASP A 122 -20.84 2.13 -6.71
N THR A 123 -19.76 1.94 -7.47
CA THR A 123 -19.17 0.62 -7.75
C THR A 123 -18.90 -0.17 -6.48
N LEU A 124 -18.22 0.46 -5.52
CA LEU A 124 -17.77 -0.21 -4.30
C LEU A 124 -18.94 -0.53 -3.39
N LEU A 125 -19.92 0.38 -3.26
CA LEU A 125 -21.15 0.14 -2.51
C LEU A 125 -21.94 -1.04 -3.10
N HIS A 126 -22.11 -1.06 -4.42
CA HIS A 126 -22.85 -2.13 -5.09
C HIS A 126 -22.18 -3.50 -4.94
N ARG A 127 -20.85 -3.54 -4.90
CA ARG A 127 -20.08 -4.80 -4.72
C ARG A 127 -19.95 -5.24 -3.27
N SER A 128 -20.13 -4.34 -2.32
CA SER A 128 -19.76 -4.61 -0.92
C SER A 128 -20.90 -5.04 -0.02
N ALA A 129 -22.14 -4.76 -0.41
CA ALA A 129 -23.29 -5.08 0.41
C ALA A 129 -24.27 -5.94 -0.38
N SER A 130 -24.73 -7.03 0.24
CA SER A 130 -25.80 -7.87 -0.31
C SER A 130 -27.13 -7.11 -0.42
N GLN A 131 -27.25 -5.97 0.29
CA GLN A 131 -28.37 -5.06 0.23
C GLN A 131 -27.87 -3.66 -0.10
N PRO A 132 -28.61 -2.85 -0.89
CA PRO A 132 -28.21 -1.48 -1.21
C PRO A 132 -28.05 -0.66 0.08
N ILE A 133 -26.84 -0.16 0.34
CA ILE A 133 -26.60 0.80 1.42
C ILE A 133 -26.80 2.20 0.84
N PRO A 134 -27.75 3.00 1.35
CA PRO A 134 -27.89 4.40 0.95
C PRO A 134 -26.60 5.15 1.23
N VAL A 135 -26.15 5.97 0.28
CA VAL A 135 -24.92 6.76 0.47
C VAL A 135 -25.03 7.64 1.73
N SER A 136 -26.22 8.20 2.00
CA SER A 136 -26.53 9.02 3.17
C SER A 136 -26.17 8.37 4.51
N ASP A 137 -26.21 7.05 4.58
CA ASP A 137 -26.05 6.30 5.83
C ASP A 137 -24.58 5.96 6.08
N LEU A 138 -23.72 6.25 5.10
CA LEU A 138 -22.30 5.95 5.13
C LEU A 138 -21.52 7.05 5.84
N LYS A 139 -20.88 6.70 6.96
CA LYS A 139 -20.02 7.58 7.76
C LYS A 139 -18.59 7.58 7.25
N SER A 140 -18.05 6.40 6.98
CA SER A 140 -16.66 6.25 6.54
C SER A 140 -16.46 5.07 5.60
N VAL A 141 -15.46 5.21 4.73
CA VAL A 141 -15.00 4.17 3.81
C VAL A 141 -13.50 3.98 4.03
N THR A 142 -13.10 2.76 4.34
CA THR A 142 -11.68 2.40 4.41
C THR A 142 -11.32 1.43 3.31
N ILE A 143 -10.37 1.83 2.48
CA ILE A 143 -9.79 0.98 1.45
C ILE A 143 -8.56 0.31 2.04
N VAL A 144 -8.48 -1.02 1.92
CA VAL A 144 -7.33 -1.81 2.34
C VAL A 144 -6.85 -2.62 1.14
N VAL A 145 -5.64 -2.36 0.69
CA VAL A 145 -5.00 -3.06 -0.42
C VAL A 145 -4.04 -4.09 0.13
N ALA A 146 -4.12 -5.32 -0.37
CA ALA A 146 -3.19 -6.40 -0.10
C ALA A 146 -2.41 -6.71 -1.38
N ALA A 147 -1.09 -6.74 -1.28
CA ALA A 147 -0.21 -7.02 -2.41
C ALA A 147 0.91 -7.99 -2.04
N SER A 148 1.36 -8.76 -3.01
CA SER A 148 2.48 -9.68 -2.91
C SER A 148 3.69 -9.12 -3.68
N MET A 149 4.90 -9.41 -3.21
CA MET A 149 6.14 -9.02 -3.89
C MET A 149 6.88 -10.28 -4.31
N ALA A 150 7.37 -10.35 -5.55
CA ALA A 150 8.10 -11.55 -6.02
C ALA A 150 9.37 -11.81 -5.20
N ALA A 151 10.10 -10.75 -4.80
CA ALA A 151 11.35 -10.86 -4.07
C ALA A 151 11.20 -11.21 -2.58
N ARG A 152 9.98 -11.20 -2.05
CA ARG A 152 9.69 -11.51 -0.64
C ARG A 152 8.38 -12.27 -0.55
N TRP A 153 8.41 -13.50 -0.03
CA TRP A 153 7.23 -14.32 0.30
C TRP A 153 6.37 -13.74 1.43
N SER A 154 6.21 -12.42 1.49
CA SER A 154 5.46 -11.72 2.51
C SER A 154 4.46 -10.79 1.87
N LEU A 155 3.18 -11.00 2.18
CA LEU A 155 2.12 -10.05 1.91
C LEU A 155 2.46 -8.69 2.51
N VAL A 156 2.25 -7.65 1.72
CA VAL A 156 2.27 -6.26 2.14
C VAL A 156 0.87 -5.70 2.02
N GLY A 157 0.56 -4.70 2.81
CA GLY A 157 -0.71 -4.01 2.65
C GLY A 157 -0.58 -2.53 2.92
N ALA A 158 -1.61 -1.82 2.50
CA ALA A 158 -1.77 -0.40 2.72
C ALA A 158 -3.24 -0.11 2.98
N SER A 159 -3.53 0.85 3.83
CA SER A 159 -4.90 1.25 4.15
C SER A 159 -5.05 2.75 4.20
N ARG A 160 -6.19 3.25 3.74
CA ARG A 160 -6.56 4.66 3.90
C ARG A 160 -8.05 4.79 4.15
N GLN A 161 -8.38 5.60 5.15
CA GLN A 161 -9.75 5.92 5.53
C GLN A 161 -10.18 7.26 4.96
N TYR A 162 -11.43 7.29 4.53
CA TYR A 162 -12.13 8.44 4.00
C TYR A 162 -13.41 8.64 4.81
N ARG A 163 -13.72 9.87 5.16
CA ARG A 163 -14.97 10.26 5.79
C ARG A 163 -15.90 10.86 4.74
N LEU A 164 -17.18 10.58 4.86
CA LEU A 164 -18.20 11.21 4.03
C LEU A 164 -18.86 12.34 4.81
N SER A 165 -19.07 13.45 4.13
CA SER A 165 -19.86 14.58 4.60
C SER A 165 -20.83 14.98 3.50
N PHE A 166 -22.06 15.29 3.85
CA PHE A 166 -23.08 15.70 2.90
C PHE A 166 -23.21 17.22 2.96
N ASP A 167 -23.32 17.87 1.81
CA ASP A 167 -23.67 19.28 1.74
C ASP A 167 -25.18 19.49 1.98
N GLU A 168 -25.62 20.76 1.99
CA GLU A 168 -27.04 21.10 2.19
C GLU A 168 -27.96 20.57 1.07
N GLU A 169 -27.40 20.27 -0.10
CA GLU A 169 -28.08 19.70 -1.25
C GLU A 169 -28.09 18.16 -1.24
N GLY A 170 -27.47 17.54 -0.23
CA GLY A 170 -27.39 16.09 -0.05
C GLY A 170 -26.35 15.39 -0.93
N ALA A 171 -25.46 16.14 -1.59
CA ALA A 171 -24.39 15.55 -2.38
C ALA A 171 -23.24 15.09 -1.46
N PRO A 172 -22.75 13.84 -1.63
CA PRO A 172 -21.66 13.34 -0.81
C PRO A 172 -20.35 14.03 -1.19
N THR A 173 -19.62 14.50 -0.20
CA THR A 173 -18.23 14.94 -0.28
C THR A 173 -17.37 13.94 0.47
N ILE A 174 -16.35 13.40 -0.20
CA ILE A 174 -15.48 12.38 0.36
C ILE A 174 -14.13 13.01 0.70
N LEU A 175 -13.73 12.95 1.97
CA LEU A 175 -12.52 13.56 2.49
C LEU A 175 -11.60 12.52 3.11
N ALA A 176 -10.34 12.48 2.68
CA ALA A 176 -9.36 11.62 3.32
C ALA A 176 -9.16 12.04 4.78
N THR A 177 -9.18 11.07 5.71
CA THR A 177 -8.96 11.36 7.14
C THR A 177 -7.49 11.67 7.46
N LYS A 178 -6.58 11.19 6.61
CA LYS A 178 -5.14 11.42 6.70
C LYS A 178 -4.57 11.79 5.33
N ILE A 179 -3.50 12.57 5.33
CA ILE A 179 -2.72 12.91 4.13
C ILE A 179 -2.02 11.65 3.60
N ASP A 180 -1.44 10.84 4.49
CA ASP A 180 -0.69 9.66 4.12
C ASP A 180 -1.54 8.38 4.10
N THR A 181 -1.09 7.40 3.32
CA THR A 181 -1.63 6.03 3.34
C THR A 181 -0.89 5.22 4.39
N ASP A 182 -1.63 4.60 5.32
CA ASP A 182 -1.06 3.79 6.39
C ASP A 182 -0.48 2.48 5.81
N GLN A 183 0.83 2.28 5.95
CA GLN A 183 1.52 1.11 5.39
C GLN A 183 1.53 -0.05 6.40
N ILE A 184 0.96 -1.20 6.03
CA ILE A 184 0.92 -2.42 6.84
C ILE A 184 2.26 -3.16 6.72
N ARG A 185 3.27 -2.66 7.45
CA ARG A 185 4.65 -3.18 7.42
C ARG A 185 4.99 -4.10 8.58
N SER A 186 4.26 -4.02 9.69
CA SER A 186 4.56 -4.78 10.90
C SER A 186 4.24 -6.28 10.73
N ARG A 187 5.01 -7.15 11.38
CA ARG A 187 4.76 -8.60 11.38
C ARG A 187 3.38 -8.97 11.93
N ALA A 188 2.87 -8.19 12.89
CA ALA A 188 1.54 -8.39 13.45
C ALA A 188 0.46 -7.97 12.45
N GLY A 189 0.58 -6.77 11.85
CA GLY A 189 -0.37 -6.28 10.85
C GLY A 189 -0.46 -7.16 9.61
N ARG A 190 0.69 -7.66 9.12
CA ARG A 190 0.71 -8.61 8.01
C ARG A 190 0.02 -9.93 8.34
N ARG A 191 0.23 -10.48 9.54
CA ARG A 191 -0.47 -11.68 9.99
C ARG A 191 -1.96 -11.44 10.15
N ALA A 192 -2.37 -10.28 10.64
CA ALA A 192 -3.78 -9.91 10.75
C ALA A 192 -4.43 -9.80 9.36
N LEU A 193 -3.76 -9.15 8.40
CA LEU A 193 -4.24 -9.06 7.02
C LEU A 193 -4.34 -10.43 6.36
N LEU A 194 -3.31 -11.27 6.49
CA LEU A 194 -3.30 -12.63 5.97
C LEU A 194 -4.45 -13.47 6.53
N ARG A 195 -4.63 -13.49 7.87
CA ARG A 195 -5.75 -14.20 8.50
C ARG A 195 -7.11 -13.73 8.00
N LYS A 196 -7.24 -12.43 7.75
CA LYS A 196 -8.49 -11.82 7.27
C LYS A 196 -8.81 -12.21 5.83
N LEU A 197 -7.78 -12.37 5.00
CA LEU A 197 -7.92 -12.91 3.65
C LEU A 197 -8.21 -14.41 3.69
N GLU A 198 -7.48 -15.18 4.51
CA GLU A 198 -7.66 -16.62 4.68
C GLU A 198 -9.05 -16.99 5.20
N SER A 199 -9.58 -16.25 6.18
CA SER A 199 -10.93 -16.51 6.73
C SER A 199 -12.06 -16.30 5.73
N ARG A 200 -11.77 -15.78 4.53
CA ARG A 200 -12.73 -15.58 3.44
C ARG A 200 -12.58 -16.63 2.33
N LEU A 201 -11.53 -17.45 2.36
CA LEU A 201 -11.30 -18.51 1.39
C LEU A 201 -12.05 -19.82 1.71
N GLY A 202 -12.69 -19.93 2.88
CA GLY A 202 -13.47 -21.10 3.30
C GLY A 202 -13.57 -21.21 4.82
#